data_AF-A0A5J6PDI1-F1
#
_entry.id   AF-A0A5J6PDI1-F1
#
_cell.length_a   1.000
_cell.length_b   1.000
_cell.length_c   1.000
_cell.angle_alpha   90.00
_cell.angle_beta   90.00
_cell.angle_gamma   90.00
#
_symmetry.space_group_name_H-M   'P 1'
#
loop_
_entity.id
_entity.type
_entity.pdbx_description
1 polymer ?
#
loop_
_entity_poly.entity_id
_entity_poly.type
_entity_poly.pdbx_seq_one_letter_code
_entity_poly.pdbx_strand_id
1 'polypeptide(L)'
;MLVDPEGETLIYIIASLLIVFGIALLHLLLVKLPERFFDSCAENSGRYPIIDGLRGYLAISVFIHHFVVTWYWKVGGGWGRPPETFFHNLGKVGVILFFVTTGFLFSTQLIRKRYRVNIHDLIVSRFFRIVPLYFLWCAR
;
A
#
# COMPACT_ATOMS: atom_id res chain seq x y z
N MET A 1 1.97 -13.22 -51.65
CA MET A 1 2.33 -13.10 -50.22
C MET A 1 1.00 -13.03 -49.48
N LEU A 2 0.37 -14.20 -49.34
CA LEU A 2 -0.99 -14.33 -48.81
C LEU A 2 -0.84 -14.48 -47.29
N VAL A 3 -1.30 -13.48 -46.54
CA VAL A 3 -1.47 -13.57 -45.10
C VAL A 3 -2.70 -14.45 -44.88
N ASP A 4 -2.51 -15.62 -44.26
CA ASP A 4 -3.59 -16.58 -44.03
C ASP A 4 -4.63 -15.98 -43.06
N PRO A 5 -5.88 -15.75 -43.52
CA PRO A 5 -6.90 -15.05 -42.72
C PRO A 5 -7.34 -15.83 -41.47
N GLU A 6 -7.04 -17.13 -41.40
CA GLU A 6 -7.37 -17.98 -40.26
C GLU A 6 -6.41 -17.81 -39.07
N GLY A 7 -5.17 -17.37 -39.32
CA GLY A 7 -4.17 -17.14 -38.26
C GLY A 7 -4.48 -15.90 -37.42
N GLU A 8 -4.87 -14.81 -38.09
CA GLU A 8 -5.22 -13.54 -37.43
C GLU A 8 -6.51 -13.69 -36.59
N THR A 9 -7.53 -14.35 -37.13
CA THR A 9 -8.80 -14.59 -36.41
C THR A 9 -8.61 -15.42 -35.15
N LEU A 10 -7.73 -16.44 -35.19
CA LEU A 10 -7.37 -17.24 -34.02
C LEU A 10 -6.68 -16.39 -32.94
N ILE A 11 -5.78 -15.49 -33.31
CA ILE A 11 -5.08 -14.59 -32.39
C ILE A 11 -6.08 -13.65 -31.68
N TYR A 12 -7.03 -13.06 -32.42
CA TYR A 12 -8.05 -12.20 -31.82
C TYR A 12 -8.99 -12.96 -30.87
N ILE A 13 -9.36 -14.20 -31.20
CA ILE A 13 -10.18 -15.05 -30.33
C ILE A 13 -9.42 -15.35 -29.03
N ILE A 14 -8.15 -15.77 -29.10
CA ILE A 14 -7.33 -16.04 -27.92
C ILE A 14 -7.14 -14.77 -27.07
N ALA A 15 -6.86 -13.63 -27.69
CA ALA A 15 -6.70 -12.35 -26.99
C ALA A 15 -7.99 -11.93 -26.25
N SER A 16 -9.15 -12.03 -26.90
CA SER A 16 -10.44 -11.71 -26.26
C SER A 16 -10.76 -12.64 -25.09
N LEU A 17 -10.44 -13.94 -25.21
CA LEU A 17 -10.68 -14.93 -24.16
C LEU A 17 -9.78 -14.70 -22.94
N LEU A 18 -8.51 -14.31 -23.17
CA LEU A 18 -7.57 -13.91 -22.11
C LEU A 18 -8.03 -12.63 -21.40
N ILE A 19 -8.58 -11.65 -22.13
CA ILE A 19 -9.10 -10.42 -21.55
C ILE A 19 -10.33 -10.73 -20.67
N VAL A 20 -11.28 -11.53 -21.15
CA VAL A 20 -12.48 -11.92 -20.38
C VAL A 20 -12.09 -12.71 -19.14
N PHE A 21 -11.15 -13.65 -19.25
CA PHE A 21 -10.62 -14.39 -18.11
C PHE A 21 -9.92 -13.47 -17.09
N GLY A 22 -9.14 -12.51 -17.57
CA GLY A 22 -8.49 -11.50 -16.73
C GLY A 22 -9.49 -10.63 -15.97
N ILE A 23 -10.57 -10.18 -16.63
CA ILE A 23 -11.65 -9.40 -16.00
C ILE A 23 -12.41 -10.25 -14.97
N ALA A 24 -12.72 -11.51 -15.30
CA ALA A 24 -13.41 -12.42 -14.38
C ALA A 24 -12.56 -12.73 -13.15
N LEU A 25 -11.25 -12.94 -13.33
CA LEU A 25 -10.31 -13.14 -12.23
C LEU A 25 -10.17 -11.88 -11.37
N LEU A 26 -10.12 -10.71 -11.99
CA LEU A 26 -10.09 -9.43 -11.30
C LEU A 26 -11.36 -9.20 -10.47
N HIS A 27 -12.55 -9.47 -11.04
CA HIS A 27 -13.81 -9.41 -10.29
C HIS A 27 -13.83 -10.40 -9.13
N LEU A 28 -13.37 -11.64 -9.33
CA LEU A 28 -13.29 -12.64 -8.27
C LEU A 28 -12.35 -12.19 -7.15
N LEU A 29 -11.18 -11.63 -7.50
CA LEU A 29 -10.23 -11.08 -6.53
C LEU A 29 -10.85 -9.90 -5.77
N LEU A 30 -11.44 -8.95 -6.49
CA LEU A 30 -11.99 -7.72 -5.90
C LEU A 30 -13.19 -7.97 -4.99
N VAL A 31 -14.00 -9.01 -5.24
CA VAL A 31 -15.18 -9.30 -4.42
C VAL A 31 -14.85 -10.25 -3.26
N LYS A 32 -14.06 -11.31 -3.48
CA LYS A 32 -13.82 -12.32 -2.43
C LYS A 32 -12.68 -12.00 -1.48
N LEU A 33 -11.71 -11.18 -1.87
CA LEU A 33 -10.64 -10.76 -0.96
C LEU A 33 -11.13 -9.83 0.16
N PRO A 34 -11.95 -8.79 -0.10
CA PRO A 34 -12.39 -7.90 0.97
C PRO A 34 -13.32 -8.59 1.95
N GLU A 35 -14.24 -9.50 1.55
CA GLU A 35 -15.11 -10.19 2.52
C GLU A 35 -14.30 -10.91 3.61
N ARG A 36 -13.29 -11.70 3.21
CA ARG A 36 -12.41 -12.40 4.16
C ARG A 36 -11.53 -11.47 4.99
N PHE A 37 -11.16 -10.31 4.45
CA PHE A 37 -10.32 -9.34 5.15
C PHE A 37 -11.12 -8.45 6.12
N PHE A 38 -12.35 -8.11 5.75
CA PHE A 38 -13.26 -7.28 6.55
C PHE A 38 -13.93 -8.07 7.68
N ASP A 39 -14.27 -9.34 7.49
CA ASP A 39 -14.85 -10.17 8.57
C ASP A 39 -13.89 -10.31 9.77
N SER A 40 -12.58 -10.41 9.50
CA SER A 40 -11.54 -10.45 10.55
C SER A 40 -11.38 -9.10 11.31
N CYS A 41 -11.92 -8.01 10.76
CA CYS A 41 -11.87 -6.68 11.38
C CYS A 41 -13.02 -6.44 12.37
N ALA A 42 -14.14 -7.18 12.27
CA ALA A 42 -15.33 -6.97 13.08
C ALA A 42 -15.22 -7.55 14.52
N GLU A 43 -14.32 -8.51 14.75
CA GLU A 43 -14.29 -9.31 15.99
C GLU A 43 -13.41 -8.73 17.12
N ASN A 44 -12.67 -7.64 16.88
CA ASN A 44 -11.75 -7.08 17.89
C ASN A 44 -12.28 -5.78 18.52
N SER A 45 -12.91 -5.89 19.69
CA SER A 45 -13.49 -4.81 20.53
C SER A 45 -12.50 -3.77 21.09
N GLY A 46 -11.35 -3.58 20.45
CA GLY A 46 -10.38 -2.55 20.81
C GLY A 46 -9.42 -2.12 19.72
N ARG A 47 -9.58 -2.60 18.48
CA ARG A 47 -8.74 -2.20 17.34
C ARG A 47 -9.52 -1.26 16.43
N TYR A 48 -8.85 -0.29 15.81
CA TYR A 48 -9.46 0.66 14.87
C TYR A 48 -9.12 0.26 13.43
N PRO A 49 -9.78 -0.78 12.86
CA PRO A 49 -9.41 -1.32 11.55
C PRO A 49 -9.53 -0.28 10.42
N ILE A 50 -10.49 0.64 10.52
CA ILE A 50 -10.66 1.72 9.54
C ILE A 50 -9.44 2.67 9.55
N ILE A 51 -8.88 2.97 10.73
CA ILE A 51 -7.67 3.80 10.84
C ILE A 51 -6.45 3.06 10.29
N ASP A 52 -6.37 1.75 10.48
CA ASP A 52 -5.32 0.93 9.87
C ASP A 52 -5.44 0.88 8.33
N GLY A 53 -6.66 0.81 7.80
CA GLY A 53 -6.92 0.92 6.35
C GLY A 53 -6.55 2.31 5.80
N LEU A 54 -6.89 3.37 6.52
CA LEU A 54 -6.52 4.74 6.17
C LEU A 54 -4.99 4.91 6.12
N ARG A 55 -4.25 4.30 7.07
CA ARG A 55 -2.78 4.31 7.03
C ARG A 55 -2.23 3.63 5.77
N GLY A 56 -2.87 2.55 5.31
CA GLY A 56 -2.54 1.90 4.03
C GLY A 56 -2.77 2.83 2.83
N TYR A 57 -3.92 3.50 2.77
CA TYR A 57 -4.23 4.48 1.72
C TYR A 57 -3.24 5.64 1.68
N LEU A 58 -2.89 6.19 2.86
CA LEU A 58 -1.91 7.26 2.98
C LEU A 58 -0.51 6.81 2.55
N ALA A 59 -0.12 5.58 2.85
CA ALA A 59 1.16 5.02 2.39
C ALA A 59 1.23 4.95 0.86
N ILE A 60 0.13 4.59 0.18
CA ILE A 60 0.05 4.59 -1.28
C ILE A 60 0.19 6.01 -1.84
N SER A 61 -0.45 7.02 -1.22
CA SER A 61 -0.30 8.43 -1.61
C SER A 61 1.17 8.89 -1.56
N VAL A 62 1.89 8.55 -0.48
CA VAL A 62 3.31 8.89 -0.31
C VAL A 62 4.19 8.11 -1.30
N PHE A 63 3.86 6.86 -1.58
CA PHE A 63 4.54 6.06 -2.59
C PHE A 63 4.42 6.68 -3.98
N ILE A 64 3.21 7.10 -4.39
CA ILE A 64 2.99 7.79 -5.68
C ILE A 64 3.83 9.07 -5.75
N HIS A 65 3.90 9.86 -4.67
CA HIS A 65 4.75 11.05 -4.61
C HIS A 65 6.23 10.71 -4.86
N HIS A 66 6.79 9.73 -4.15
CA HIS A 66 8.19 9.31 -4.35
C HIS A 66 8.45 8.72 -5.73
N PHE A 67 7.48 7.99 -6.29
CA PHE A 67 7.56 7.48 -7.65
C PHE A 67 7.66 8.62 -8.67
N VAL A 68 6.81 9.64 -8.55
CA VAL A 68 6.83 10.82 -9.43
C VAL A 68 8.14 11.60 -9.29
N VAL A 69 8.62 11.83 -8.07
CA VAL A 69 9.93 12.49 -7.84
C VAL A 69 11.07 11.70 -8.49
N THR A 70 11.08 10.38 -8.34
CA THR A 70 12.08 9.49 -8.94
C THR A 70 12.00 9.51 -10.47
N TRP A 71 10.79 9.54 -11.02
CA TRP A 71 10.57 9.66 -12.46
C TRP A 71 11.13 10.96 -13.02
N TYR A 72 10.82 12.10 -12.38
CA TYR A 72 11.39 13.39 -12.77
C TYR A 72 12.92 13.41 -12.68
N TRP A 73 13.49 12.80 -11.64
CA TRP A 73 14.93 12.66 -11.52
C TRP A 73 15.54 11.82 -12.65
N LYS A 74 14.90 10.70 -13.03
CA LYS A 74 15.36 9.83 -14.12
C LYS A 74 15.30 10.49 -15.50
N VAL A 75 14.27 11.27 -15.78
CA VAL A 75 14.06 11.90 -17.10
C VAL A 75 14.80 13.24 -17.23
N GLY A 76 14.73 14.07 -16.20
CA GLY A 76 15.27 15.44 -16.22
C GLY A 76 16.67 15.59 -15.61
N GLY A 77 17.23 14.53 -15.00
CA GLY A 77 18.55 14.53 -14.36
C GLY A 77 18.65 15.36 -13.06
N GLY A 78 17.67 16.22 -12.77
CA GLY A 78 17.64 17.05 -11.57
C GLY A 78 16.84 16.42 -10.42
N TRP A 79 17.43 16.36 -9.23
CA TRP A 79 16.68 16.08 -8.00
C TRP A 79 15.98 17.37 -7.56
N GLY A 80 14.68 17.47 -7.85
CA GLY A 80 13.94 18.71 -7.64
C GLY A 80 12.48 18.46 -7.28
N ARG A 81 11.82 19.52 -6.83
CA ARG A 81 10.40 19.51 -6.55
C ARG A 81 9.63 19.31 -7.87
N PRO A 82 8.60 18.43 -7.92
CA PRO A 82 7.71 18.34 -9.07
C PRO A 82 7.09 19.72 -9.38
N PRO A 83 6.98 20.13 -10.65
CA PRO A 83 6.35 21.40 -11.01
C PRO A 83 4.87 21.43 -10.57
N GLU A 84 4.21 20.27 -10.61
CA GLU A 84 2.81 20.14 -10.24
C GLU A 84 2.60 20.17 -8.71
N THR A 85 1.74 21.10 -8.27
CA THR A 85 1.40 21.26 -6.85
C THR A 85 0.62 20.06 -6.30
N PHE A 86 -0.13 19.35 -7.15
CA PHE A 86 -0.90 18.17 -6.75
C PHE A 86 -0.01 17.04 -6.22
N PHE A 87 1.00 16.61 -6.98
CA PHE A 87 1.90 15.54 -6.56
C PHE A 87 2.73 15.92 -5.33
N HIS A 88 3.12 17.19 -5.22
CA HIS A 88 3.77 17.69 -4.01
C HIS A 88 2.85 17.59 -2.77
N ASN A 89 1.57 17.94 -2.91
CA ASN A 89 0.62 17.88 -1.82
C ASN A 89 0.25 16.44 -1.44
N LEU A 90 0.20 15.50 -2.39
CA LEU A 90 -0.02 14.07 -2.10
C LEU A 90 1.03 13.49 -1.14
N GLY A 91 2.30 13.88 -1.32
CA GLY A 91 3.38 13.52 -0.40
C GLY A 91 3.21 14.23 0.94
N LYS A 92 3.15 15.57 0.93
CA LYS A 92 3.12 16.38 2.15
C LYS A 92 1.91 16.07 3.04
N VAL A 93 0.71 16.10 2.48
CA VAL A 93 -0.54 15.80 3.20
C VAL A 93 -0.59 14.33 3.60
N GLY A 94 -0.18 13.42 2.71
CA GLY A 94 -0.12 11.99 3.00
C GLY A 94 0.74 11.67 4.22
N VAL A 95 1.96 12.21 4.28
CA VAL A 95 2.89 12.01 5.40
C VAL A 95 2.35 12.62 6.70
N ILE A 96 1.81 13.84 6.65
CA ILE A 96 1.25 14.51 7.84
C ILE A 96 0.12 13.68 8.44
N LEU A 97 -0.85 13.26 7.62
CA LEU A 97 -1.98 12.46 8.09
C LEU A 97 -1.53 11.07 8.59
N PHE A 98 -0.49 10.48 7.98
CA PHE A 98 0.05 9.20 8.42
C PHE A 98 0.64 9.30 9.84
N PHE A 99 1.35 10.38 10.14
CA PHE A 99 1.87 10.62 11.48
C PHE A 99 0.78 10.99 12.49
N VAL A 100 -0.23 11.78 12.09
CA VAL A 100 -1.37 12.13 12.96
C VAL A 100 -2.16 10.89 13.37
N THR A 101 -2.50 10.01 12.42
CA THR A 101 -3.22 8.75 12.71
C THR A 101 -2.41 7.81 13.61
N THR A 102 -1.09 7.77 13.41
CA THR A 102 -0.18 7.00 14.27
C THR A 102 -0.12 7.57 15.69
N GLY A 103 -0.03 8.89 15.83
CA GLY A 103 -0.05 9.58 17.12
C GLY A 103 -1.37 9.41 17.88
N PHE A 104 -2.51 9.43 17.18
CA PHE A 104 -3.81 9.11 17.73
C PHE A 104 -3.82 7.71 18.34
N LEU A 105 -3.38 6.70 17.59
CA LEU A 105 -3.38 5.31 18.09
C LEU A 105 -2.49 5.14 19.33
N PHE A 106 -1.30 5.77 19.36
CA PHE A 106 -0.44 5.73 20.54
C PHE A 106 -1.08 6.40 21.76
N SER A 107 -1.66 7.58 21.57
CA SER A 107 -2.30 8.33 22.65
C SER A 107 -3.48 7.56 23.23
N THR A 108 -4.33 6.99 22.38
CA THR A 108 -5.46 6.15 22.82
C THR A 108 -5.00 4.91 23.56
N GLN A 109 -3.94 4.24 23.09
CA GLN A 109 -3.38 3.07 23.78
C GLN A 109 -2.78 3.44 25.14
N LEU A 110 -2.15 4.61 25.25
CA LEU A 110 -1.58 5.12 26.51
C LEU A 110 -2.68 5.42 27.55
N ILE A 111 -3.76 6.06 27.12
CA ILE A 111 -4.93 6.34 27.96
C ILE A 111 -5.60 5.04 28.41
N ARG A 112 -5.83 4.08 27.49
CA ARG A 112 -6.42 2.77 27.81
C ARG A 112 -5.61 1.98 28.83
N LYS A 113 -4.28 2.09 28.78
CA LYS A 113 -3.36 1.43 29.74
C LYS A 113 -3.12 2.25 31.02
N ARG A 114 -3.87 3.33 31.27
CA ARG A 114 -3.68 4.25 32.42
C ARG A 114 -2.22 4.68 32.61
N TYR A 115 -1.53 4.99 31.50
CA TYR A 115 -0.11 5.37 31.50
C TYR A 115 0.87 4.29 32.01
N ARG A 116 0.39 3.07 32.33
CA ARG A 116 1.24 1.92 32.68
C ARG A 116 1.67 1.17 31.43
N VAL A 117 2.49 1.82 30.61
CA VAL A 117 3.03 1.20 29.41
C VAL A 117 4.44 0.70 29.72
N ASN A 118 4.64 -0.61 29.63
CA ASN A 118 5.98 -1.20 29.62
C ASN A 118 6.70 -0.76 28.35
N ILE A 119 7.55 0.26 28.46
CA ILE A 119 8.36 0.76 27.33
C ILE A 119 9.26 -0.35 26.77
N HIS A 120 9.72 -1.26 27.65
CA HIS A 120 10.47 -2.45 27.29
C HIS A 120 9.72 -3.30 26.26
N ASP A 121 8.47 -3.69 26.55
CA ASP A 121 7.66 -4.52 25.64
C ASP A 121 7.38 -3.79 24.31
N LEU A 122 7.23 -2.46 24.35
CA LEU A 122 7.01 -1.65 23.15
C LEU A 122 8.24 -1.62 22.22
N ILE A 123 9.44 -1.50 22.78
CA ILE A 123 10.70 -1.48 22.02
C ILE A 123 10.99 -2.87 21.48
N VAL A 124 10.86 -3.90 22.31
CA VAL A 124 11.11 -5.30 21.95
C VAL A 124 10.20 -5.74 20.79
N SER A 125 8.90 -5.41 20.85
CA SER A 125 7.96 -5.69 19.76
C SER A 125 8.35 -5.05 18.42
N ARG A 126 8.95 -3.85 18.45
CA ARG A 126 9.42 -3.16 17.23
C ARG A 126 10.73 -3.75 16.72
N PHE A 127 11.64 -4.06 17.63
CA PHE A 127 12.94 -4.66 17.31
C PHE A 127 12.76 -5.96 16.54
N PHE A 128 11.94 -6.89 17.07
CA PHE A 128 11.66 -8.17 16.40
C PHE A 128 10.95 -8.06 15.05
N ARG A 129 10.40 -6.89 14.69
CA ARG A 129 9.80 -6.65 13.37
C ARG A 129 10.80 -6.10 12.35
N ILE A 130 11.71 -5.23 12.77
CA ILE A 130 12.64 -4.52 11.86
C ILE A 130 13.94 -5.30 11.66
N VAL A 131 14.46 -5.90 12.72
CA VAL A 131 15.74 -6.61 12.73
C VAL A 131 15.80 -7.80 11.79
N PRO A 132 14.79 -8.69 11.70
CA PRO A 132 14.88 -9.81 10.75
C PRO A 132 14.96 -9.34 9.29
N LEU A 133 14.33 -8.21 8.95
CA LEU A 133 14.42 -7.63 7.60
C LEU A 133 15.82 -7.08 7.31
N TYR A 134 16.45 -6.43 8.30
CA TYR A 134 17.83 -5.95 8.17
C TYR A 134 18.83 -7.08 8.08
N PHE A 135 18.65 -8.13 8.88
CA PHE A 135 19.55 -9.29 8.86
C PHE A 135 19.47 -10.03 7.52
N LEU A 136 18.26 -10.21 6.97
CA LEU A 136 18.06 -10.76 5.63
C LEU A 136 18.69 -9.91 4.52
N TRP A 137 18.61 -8.58 4.62
CA TRP A 137 19.22 -7.69 3.64
C TRP A 137 20.76 -7.70 3.73
N CYS A 138 21.32 -7.78 4.94
CA CYS A 138 22.77 -7.82 5.16
C CYS A 138 23.38 -9.20 4.88
N ALA A 139 22.59 -10.28 4.98
CA ALA A 139 23.01 -11.65 4.69
C ALA A 139 22.96 -12.02 3.19
N ARG A 140 22.71 -11.05 2.30
CA ARG A 140 22.62 -11.21 0.85
C ARG A 140 23.76 -10.46 0.15
#